data_AF-A0A5W1A620-F1
#
_entry.id   AF-A0A5W1A620-F1
#
_cell.length_a   1.000
_cell.length_b   1.000
_cell.length_c   1.000
_cell.angle_alpha   90.00
_cell.angle_beta   90.00
_cell.angle_gamma   90.00
#
_symmetry.space_group_name_H-M   'P 1'
#
loop_
_entity.id
_entity.type
_entity.pdbx_description
1 polymer ?
#
loop_
_entity_poly.entity_id
_entity_poly.type
_entity_poly.pdbx_seq_one_letter_code
_entity_poly.pdbx_strand_id
1 'polypeptide(L)'
;MPNWCANRLMFNGIQNSDVLKTWIAGGGLSLHRRARKEGKRQIRRWSDERKAAARRRNLERRVNRIAPLFADELIERELETRPAYFRGKSAR
;
A
#
# COMPACT_ATOMS: atom_id res chain seq x y z
N MET A 1 -9.12 18.15 0.87
CA MET A 1 -8.47 17.88 -0.44
C MET A 1 -8.12 16.40 -0.55
N PRO A 2 -8.66 15.64 -1.52
CA PRO A 2 -8.20 14.27 -1.77
C PRO A 2 -6.89 14.30 -2.56
N ASN A 3 -5.98 13.41 -2.21
CA ASN A 3 -4.60 13.35 -2.69
C ASN A 3 -4.48 13.07 -4.20
N TRP A 4 -3.61 13.84 -4.85
CA TRP A 4 -3.41 13.89 -6.30
C TRP A 4 -3.08 12.52 -6.95
N CYS A 5 -2.49 11.60 -6.17
CA CYS A 5 -2.10 10.26 -6.66
C CYS A 5 -3.29 9.30 -6.90
N ALA A 6 -4.43 9.47 -6.22
CA ALA A 6 -5.59 8.60 -6.42
C ALA A 6 -6.28 8.86 -7.77
N ASN A 7 -6.29 10.10 -8.25
CA ASN A 7 -6.99 10.48 -9.47
C ASN A 7 -6.25 9.99 -10.73
N ARG A 8 -4.92 10.12 -10.80
CA ARG A 8 -4.20 9.77 -12.05
C ARG A 8 -4.29 8.29 -12.44
N LEU A 9 -4.39 7.38 -11.47
CA LEU A 9 -4.62 5.95 -11.74
C LEU A 9 -6.08 5.61 -12.09
N MET A 10 -7.05 6.46 -11.72
CA MET A 10 -8.47 6.21 -11.95
C MET A 10 -8.95 6.70 -13.34
N PHE A 11 -8.28 7.70 -13.94
CA PHE A 11 -8.76 8.39 -15.14
C PHE A 11 -8.02 8.05 -16.45
N ASN A 12 -6.88 7.34 -16.41
CA ASN A 12 -6.07 7.04 -17.61
C ASN A 12 -6.75 6.15 -18.68
N GLY A 13 -7.98 5.67 -18.47
CA GLY A 13 -8.72 4.82 -19.41
C GLY A 13 -10.08 5.37 -19.87
N ILE A 14 -10.45 6.58 -19.46
CA ILE A 14 -11.77 7.16 -19.79
C ILE A 14 -11.58 8.10 -20.99
N GLN A 15 -11.92 7.63 -22.19
CA GLN A 15 -11.81 8.38 -23.45
C GLN A 15 -13.05 9.24 -23.74
N ASN A 16 -14.14 9.05 -23.01
CA ASN A 16 -15.43 9.71 -23.25
C ASN A 16 -15.76 10.72 -22.12
N SER A 17 -15.98 11.98 -22.49
CA SER A 17 -16.19 13.09 -21.56
C SER A 17 -17.58 13.12 -20.90
N ASP A 18 -18.60 12.48 -21.49
CA ASP A 18 -19.95 12.43 -20.92
C ASP A 18 -20.02 11.51 -19.68
N VAL A 19 -19.14 10.50 -19.62
CA VAL A 19 -18.97 9.64 -18.43
C VAL A 19 -18.37 10.42 -17.24
N LEU A 20 -17.61 11.48 -17.51
CA LEU A 20 -17.10 12.37 -16.46
C LEU A 20 -18.20 13.29 -15.91
N LYS A 21 -19.18 13.68 -16.73
CA LYS A 21 -20.32 14.52 -16.32
C LYS A 21 -21.28 13.83 -15.35
N THR A 22 -21.37 12.50 -15.43
CA THR A 22 -22.17 11.66 -14.52
C THR A 22 -21.39 11.20 -13.28
N TRP A 23 -20.14 11.63 -13.12
CA TRP A 23 -19.30 11.22 -11.99
C TRP A 23 -19.66 11.99 -10.72
N ILE A 24 -20.27 11.30 -9.76
CA ILE A 24 -20.52 11.81 -8.40
C ILE A 24 -19.40 11.31 -7.48
N ALA A 25 -18.67 12.23 -6.85
CA ALA A 25 -17.65 11.90 -5.86
C ALA A 25 -18.27 11.06 -4.72
N GLY A 26 -17.85 9.80 -4.60
CA GLY A 26 -18.35 8.87 -3.57
C GLY A 26 -19.61 8.07 -3.95
N GLY A 27 -20.23 8.30 -5.11
CA GLY A 27 -21.45 7.58 -5.55
C GLY A 27 -21.18 6.23 -6.21
N GLY A 28 -19.94 5.99 -6.66
CA GLY A 28 -19.54 4.72 -7.26
C GLY A 28 -18.86 3.78 -6.27
N LEU A 29 -19.20 2.49 -6.33
CA LEU A 29 -18.36 1.43 -5.79
C LEU A 29 -16.92 1.67 -6.29
N SER A 30 -15.96 1.82 -5.38
CA SER A 30 -14.55 1.98 -5.75
C SER A 30 -14.15 0.93 -6.80
N LEU A 31 -13.28 1.27 -7.76
CA LEU A 31 -12.85 0.34 -8.81
C LEU A 31 -12.39 -1.02 -8.23
N HIS A 32 -11.86 -1.02 -7.01
CA HIS A 32 -11.55 -2.22 -6.23
C HIS A 32 -12.77 -3.08 -5.88
N ARG A 33 -13.89 -2.48 -5.46
CA ARG A 33 -15.13 -3.23 -5.15
C ARG A 33 -15.83 -3.70 -6.44
N ARG A 34 -15.75 -2.93 -7.53
CA ARG A 34 -16.25 -3.33 -8.85
C ARG A 34 -15.45 -4.49 -9.46
N ALA A 35 -14.11 -4.40 -9.46
CA ALA A 35 -13.24 -5.46 -9.96
C ALA A 35 -13.36 -6.77 -9.15
N ARG A 36 -13.63 -6.67 -7.84
CA ARG A 36 -13.97 -7.84 -6.99
C ARG A 36 -15.31 -8.47 -7.38
N LYS A 37 -16.34 -7.66 -7.62
CA LYS A 37 -17.68 -8.11 -8.02
C LYS A 37 -17.68 -8.77 -9.40
N GLU A 38 -16.86 -8.27 -10.31
CA GLU A 38 -16.80 -8.74 -11.70
C GLU A 38 -15.84 -9.93 -11.92
N GLY A 39 -15.11 -10.40 -10.89
CA GLY A 39 -14.23 -11.58 -11.00
C GLY A 39 -13.01 -11.44 -11.95
N LYS A 40 -12.91 -10.35 -12.71
CA LYS A 40 -11.92 -10.12 -13.77
C LYS A 40 -10.48 -9.90 -13.27
N ARG A 41 -10.25 -9.76 -11.96
CA ARG A 41 -8.90 -9.50 -11.39
C ARG A 41 -8.69 -10.28 -10.10
N GLN A 42 -7.87 -11.33 -10.17
CA GLN A 42 -7.30 -11.98 -8.99
C GLN A 42 -6.49 -10.95 -8.20
N ILE A 43 -6.96 -10.56 -7.02
CA ILE A 43 -6.24 -9.63 -6.14
C ILE A 43 -5.00 -10.38 -5.62
N ARG A 44 -3.82 -10.05 -6.16
CA ARG A 44 -2.54 -10.58 -5.67
C ARG A 44 -2.24 -9.98 -4.29
N ARG A 45 -2.75 -10.63 -3.24
CA ARG A 45 -2.40 -10.30 -1.86
C ARG A 45 -0.93 -10.64 -1.63
N TRP A 46 -0.20 -9.73 -0.98
CA TRP A 46 1.17 -10.06 -0.56
C TRP A 46 1.15 -11.22 0.43
N SER A 47 2.08 -12.16 0.23
CA SER A 47 2.38 -13.16 1.25
C SER A 47 2.90 -12.48 2.51
N ASP A 48 2.78 -13.15 3.64
CA ASP A 48 3.16 -12.53 4.91
C ASP A 48 4.68 -12.37 5.04
N GLU A 49 5.49 -13.21 4.38
CA GLU A 49 6.94 -13.00 4.28
C GLU A 49 7.25 -11.75 3.44
N ARG A 50 6.53 -11.55 2.32
CA ARG A 50 6.70 -10.34 1.50
C ARG A 50 6.31 -9.08 2.26
N LYS A 51 5.26 -9.12 3.07
CA LYS A 51 4.89 -7.99 3.96
C LYS A 51 5.96 -7.74 5.00
N ALA A 52 6.50 -8.78 5.62
CA ALA A 52 7.56 -8.67 6.62
C ALA A 52 8.83 -8.05 6.03
N ALA A 53 9.28 -8.54 4.86
CA ALA A 53 10.42 -7.98 4.14
C ALA A 53 10.18 -6.52 3.75
N ALA A 54 8.98 -6.16 3.30
CA ALA A 54 8.64 -4.77 2.99
C ALA A 54 8.68 -3.87 4.23
N ARG A 55 8.22 -4.35 5.40
CA ARG A 55 8.31 -3.60 6.66
C ARG A 55 9.76 -3.33 7.06
N ARG A 56 10.65 -4.32 6.95
CA ARG A 56 12.09 -4.16 7.25
C ARG A 56 12.74 -3.11 6.35
N ARG A 57 12.57 -3.23 5.03
CA ARG A 57 13.10 -2.23 4.07
C ARG A 57 12.57 -0.82 4.32
N ASN A 58 11.30 -0.69 4.70
CA ASN A 58 10.72 0.61 5.00
C ASN A 58 11.27 1.20 6.32
N LEU A 59 11.55 0.35 7.32
CA LEU A 59 12.23 0.76 8.54
C LEU A 59 13.63 1.29 8.22
N GLU A 60 14.44 0.49 7.53
CA GLU A 60 15.80 0.85 7.11
C GLU A 60 15.83 2.19 6.38
N ARG A 61 14.98 2.38 5.37
CA ARG A 61 14.91 3.66 4.64
C ARG A 61 14.50 4.83 5.53
N ARG A 62 13.53 4.62 6.42
CA ARG A 62 13.02 5.69 7.28
C ARG A 62 14.08 6.11 8.30
N VAL A 63 14.78 5.14 8.89
CA VAL A 63 15.83 5.40 9.87
C VAL A 63 17.05 6.05 9.20
N ASN A 64 17.54 5.48 8.10
CA ASN A 64 18.66 6.07 7.34
C ASN A 64 18.39 7.52 6.91
N ARG A 65 17.13 7.85 6.60
CA ARG A 65 16.74 9.22 6.25
C ARG A 65 16.72 10.18 7.44
N ILE A 66 16.33 9.72 8.63
CA ILE A 66 16.13 10.57 9.81
C ILE A 66 17.41 10.68 10.64
N ALA A 67 18.08 9.56 10.86
CA ALA A 67 19.24 9.43 11.73
C ALA A 67 20.26 8.47 11.10
N PRO A 68 20.99 8.91 10.05
CA PRO A 68 21.93 8.04 9.34
C PRO A 68 23.08 7.55 10.23
N LEU A 69 23.55 8.37 11.16
CA LEU A 69 24.67 8.03 12.05
C LEU A 69 24.34 6.93 13.06
N PHE A 70 23.07 6.82 13.45
CA PHE A 70 22.59 5.83 14.43
C PHE A 70 21.70 4.77 13.76
N ALA A 71 21.82 4.61 12.44
CA ALA A 71 20.84 3.85 11.71
C ALA A 71 20.82 2.37 12.13
N ASP A 72 22.00 1.78 12.26
CA ASP A 72 22.14 0.36 12.58
C ASP A 72 21.62 0.07 13.99
N GLU A 73 22.03 0.85 14.99
CA GLU A 73 21.60 0.70 16.38
C GLU A 73 20.07 0.85 16.54
N LEU A 74 19.48 1.84 15.87
CA LEU A 74 18.03 2.07 15.93
C LEU A 74 17.23 0.99 15.20
N ILE A 75 17.78 0.42 14.13
CA ILE A 75 17.16 -0.70 13.42
C ILE A 75 17.17 -1.94 14.31
N GLU A 76 18.32 -2.28 14.90
CA GLU A 76 18.45 -3.44 15.79
C GLU A 76 17.50 -3.33 16.99
N ARG A 77 17.49 -2.19 17.66
CA ARG A 77 16.61 -1.93 18.81
C ARG A 77 15.13 -2.06 18.46
N GLU A 78 14.70 -1.56 17.31
CA GLU A 78 13.30 -1.66 16.88
C GLU A 78 12.93 -3.11 16.50
N LEU A 79 13.87 -3.86 15.90
CA LEU A 79 13.69 -5.28 15.59
C LEU A 79 13.56 -6.12 16.87
N GLU A 80 14.33 -5.80 17.91
CA GLU A 80 14.27 -6.44 19.23
C GLU A 80 13.01 -6.07 20.02
N THR A 81 12.57 -4.81 19.93
CA THR A 81 11.39 -4.32 20.65
C THR A 81 10.11 -4.95 20.08
N ARG A 82 10.05 -5.16 18.75
CA ARG A 82 8.82 -5.61 18.06
C ARG A 82 9.06 -6.78 17.10
N PRO A 83 9.62 -7.90 17.56
CA PRO A 83 10.05 -8.97 16.68
C PRO A 83 8.87 -9.68 16.01
N ALA A 84 7.70 -9.74 16.67
CA ALA A 84 6.47 -10.30 16.10
C ALA A 84 5.94 -9.51 14.89
N TYR A 85 6.20 -8.20 14.81
CA TYR A 85 5.74 -7.35 13.71
C TYR A 85 6.58 -7.57 12.43
N PHE A 86 7.88 -7.83 12.60
CA PHE A 86 8.85 -7.98 11.50
C PHE A 86 9.18 -9.43 11.12
N ARG A 87 8.74 -10.43 11.90
CA ARG A 87 8.88 -11.86 11.54
C ARG A 87 7.94 -12.29 10.40
N GLY A 88 6.82 -11.58 10.21
CA GLY A 88 5.72 -12.06 9.37
C GLY A 88 4.97 -13.15 10.13
N LYS A 89 3.64 -13.04 10.22
CA LYS A 89 2.86 -14.06 10.94
C LYS A 89 2.90 -15.35 10.13
N SER A 90 3.62 -16.36 10.60
CA SER A 90 3.45 -17.74 10.17
C SER A 90 2.31 -18.35 10.98
N ALA A 91 1.06 -18.08 10.58
CA ALA A 91 -0.07 -18.84 11.07
C ALA A 91 -0.90 -19.24 9.87
N ARG A 92 -0.56 -20.39 9.30
CA ARG A 92 -1.46 -21.17 8.48
C ARG A 92 -1.26 -22.64 8.75
#